data_AF-A0A2D6Y7L9-F1
#
_entry.id   AF-A0A2D6Y7L9-F1
#
_cell.length_a   1.000
_cell.length_b   1.000
_cell.length_c   1.000
_cell.angle_alpha   90.00
_cell.angle_beta   90.00
_cell.angle_gamma   90.00
#
_symmetry.space_group_name_H-M   'P 1'
#
loop_
_entity.id
_entity.type
_entity.pdbx_description
1 polymer ?
#
loop_
_entity_poly.entity_id
_entity_poly.type
_entity_poly.pdbx_seq_one_letter_code
_entity_poly.pdbx_strand_id
1 'polypeptide(L)'
;MKYSEDEILKEVSDYISQTYKGHYSAGNVQTLDLIDSVGDAEAFCRSNILKYASRYDRKGTARKDIIKIIHYAVLLCHFNDKAAAAMASDTGSTAFTVDYDK
;
A
#
# COMPACT_ATOMS: atom_id res chain seq x y z
N MET A 1 -11.94 -0.64 -22.59
CA MET A 1 -11.69 0.82 -22.45
C MET A 1 -10.84 1.34 -23.62
N LYS A 2 -10.63 2.65 -23.80
CA LYS A 2 -10.02 3.25 -25.02
C LYS A 2 -8.51 3.04 -25.14
N TYR A 3 -7.81 2.92 -24.01
CA TYR A 3 -6.36 2.87 -23.90
C TYR A 3 -5.85 1.51 -23.39
N SER A 4 -6.60 0.42 -23.63
CA SER A 4 -6.28 -0.93 -23.14
C SER A 4 -6.18 -1.04 -21.61
N GLU A 5 -6.88 -0.18 -20.87
CA GLU A 5 -6.82 -0.13 -19.41
C GLU A 5 -7.22 -1.48 -18.79
N ASP A 6 -8.23 -2.16 -19.33
CA ASP A 6 -8.68 -3.47 -18.86
C ASP A 6 -7.55 -4.53 -18.95
N GLU A 7 -6.77 -4.50 -20.04
CA GLU A 7 -5.63 -5.40 -20.25
C GLU A 7 -4.48 -5.07 -19.30
N ILE A 8 -4.19 -3.78 -19.12
CA ILE A 8 -3.15 -3.30 -18.20
C ILE A 8 -3.50 -3.66 -16.75
N LEU A 9 -4.75 -3.46 -16.34
CA LEU A 9 -5.22 -3.80 -15.00
C LEU A 9 -5.15 -5.31 -14.75
N LYS A 10 -5.46 -6.13 -15.77
CA LYS A 10 -5.29 -7.58 -15.70
C LYS A 10 -3.82 -7.97 -15.52
N GLU A 11 -2.91 -7.40 -16.31
CA GLU A 11 -1.47 -7.65 -16.18
C GLU A 11 -0.94 -7.24 -14.80
N VAL A 12 -1.37 -6.09 -14.28
CA VAL A 12 -1.03 -5.64 -12.93
C VAL A 12 -1.53 -6.63 -11.89
N SER A 13 -2.78 -7.10 -11.99
CA SER A 13 -3.36 -8.08 -11.07
C SER A 13 -2.56 -9.39 -11.07
N ASP A 14 -2.20 -9.88 -12.27
CA ASP A 14 -1.40 -11.10 -12.43
C ASP A 14 0.01 -10.93 -11.86
N TYR A 15 0.64 -9.77 -12.07
CA TYR A 15 1.94 -9.42 -11.49
C TYR A 15 1.88 -9.40 -9.96
N ILE A 16 0.90 -8.70 -9.38
CA ILE A 16 0.72 -8.61 -7.93
C ILE A 16 0.52 -10.01 -7.35
N SER A 17 -0.37 -10.82 -7.93
CA SER A 17 -0.63 -12.19 -7.47
C SER A 17 0.65 -13.05 -7.44
N GLN A 18 1.59 -12.81 -8.36
CA GLN A 18 2.87 -13.50 -8.39
C GLN A 18 3.84 -13.01 -7.30
N THR A 19 3.79 -11.74 -6.89
CA THR A 19 4.67 -11.25 -5.82
C THR A 19 4.36 -11.95 -4.50
N TYR A 20 3.09 -12.22 -4.20
CA TYR A 20 2.70 -12.99 -3.02
C TYR A 20 3.35 -14.38 -2.99
N LYS A 21 3.50 -15.06 -4.14
CA LYS A 21 4.15 -16.39 -4.20
C LYS A 21 5.64 -16.36 -3.82
N GLY A 22 6.30 -15.21 -3.96
CA GLY A 22 7.73 -15.04 -3.65
C GLY A 22 8.03 -14.37 -2.30
N HIS A 23 7.02 -13.89 -1.57
CA HIS A 23 7.19 -13.09 -0.35
C HIS A 23 6.75 -13.78 0.95
N TYR A 24 6.39 -15.06 0.92
CA TYR A 24 6.14 -15.84 2.13
C TYR A 24 7.42 -16.44 2.70
N SER A 25 7.82 -15.98 3.89
CA SER A 25 8.69 -16.75 4.77
C SER A 25 7.89 -17.84 5.49
N ALA A 26 8.57 -18.90 5.97
CA ALA A 26 7.96 -19.89 6.86
C ALA A 26 7.30 -19.18 8.05
N GLY A 27 5.96 -19.19 8.09
CA GLY A 27 5.18 -18.48 9.10
C GLY A 27 4.13 -17.49 8.58
N ASN A 28 3.92 -17.36 7.27
CA ASN A 28 2.88 -16.51 6.65
C ASN A 28 3.00 -14.99 6.91
N VAL A 29 4.07 -14.52 7.53
CA VAL A 29 4.30 -13.08 7.78
C VAL A 29 5.00 -12.46 6.58
N GLN A 30 4.39 -11.44 5.98
CA GLN A 30 5.02 -10.64 4.94
C GLN A 30 5.82 -9.47 5.54
N THR A 31 6.88 -9.05 4.85
CA THR A 31 7.64 -7.85 5.24
C THR A 31 6.74 -6.62 5.35
N LEU A 32 5.70 -6.51 4.53
CA LEU A 32 4.73 -5.43 4.62
C LEU A 32 3.95 -5.42 5.94
N ASP A 33 3.61 -6.59 6.49
CA ASP A 33 2.91 -6.69 7.77
C ASP A 33 3.79 -6.13 8.91
N LEU A 34 5.10 -6.40 8.85
CA LEU A 34 6.07 -5.87 9.81
C LEU A 34 6.22 -4.35 9.68
N ILE A 35 6.30 -3.82 8.46
CA ILE A 35 6.40 -2.38 8.20
C ILE A 35 5.12 -1.66 8.67
N ASP A 36 3.96 -2.26 8.42
CA ASP A 36 2.68 -1.74 8.86
C ASP A 36 2.53 -1.75 10.38
N SER A 37 3.05 -2.78 11.06
CA SER A 37 3.01 -2.87 12.53
C SER A 37 3.74 -1.73 13.25
N VAL A 38 4.66 -1.04 12.56
CA VAL A 38 5.38 0.14 13.09
C VAL A 38 4.86 1.46 12.52
N GLY A 39 3.78 1.45 11.73
CA GLY A 39 3.13 2.65 11.18
C GLY A 39 3.80 3.22 9.93
N ASP A 40 4.74 2.51 9.31
CA ASP A 40 5.55 3.05 8.20
C ASP A 40 5.04 2.64 6.81
N ALA A 41 3.93 1.91 6.71
CA ALA A 41 3.46 1.32 5.45
C ALA A 41 3.21 2.35 4.34
N GLU A 42 2.54 3.47 4.66
CA GLU A 42 2.28 4.52 3.68
C GLU A 42 3.57 5.23 3.23
N ALA A 43 4.45 5.56 4.18
CA ALA A 43 5.72 6.21 3.88
C ALA A 43 6.60 5.31 2.99
N PHE A 44 6.62 4.01 3.30
CA PHE A 44 7.28 2.99 2.50
C PHE A 44 6.73 2.93 1.06
N CYS A 45 5.40 2.92 0.90
CA CYS A 45 4.79 2.88 -0.43
C CYS A 45 5.07 4.15 -1.25
N ARG A 46 4.93 5.34 -0.65
CA ARG A 46 5.27 6.62 -1.31
C ARG A 46 6.73 6.66 -1.77
N SER A 47 7.64 6.20 -0.92
CA SER A 47 9.08 6.17 -1.20
C SER A 47 9.41 5.21 -2.35
N ASN A 48 8.72 4.07 -2.42
CA ASN A 48 8.88 3.13 -3.53
C ASN A 48 8.33 3.70 -4.85
N ILE A 49 7.17 4.37 -4.83
CA ILE A 49 6.63 5.07 -6.01
C ILE A 49 7.67 6.08 -6.52
N LEU A 50 8.19 6.94 -5.64
CA LEU A 50 9.20 7.93 -6.00
C LEU A 50 10.46 7.26 -6.57
N LYS A 51 10.95 6.20 -5.91
CA LYS A 51 12.10 5.43 -6.39
C LYS A 51 11.91 4.92 -7.83
N TYR A 52 10.78 4.28 -8.14
CA TYR A 52 10.56 3.72 -9.49
C TYR A 52 10.27 4.82 -10.52
N ALA A 53 9.62 5.90 -10.13
CA ALA A 53 9.46 7.07 -10.99
C ALA A 53 10.82 7.72 -11.32
N SER A 54 11.69 7.92 -10.32
CA SER A 54 13.05 8.46 -10.53
C SER A 54 13.95 7.50 -11.31
N ARG A 55 13.71 6.18 -11.20
CA ARG A 55 14.47 5.16 -11.94
C ARG A 55 14.00 4.97 -13.37
N TYR A 56 12.86 5.54 -13.78
CA TYR A 56 12.23 5.31 -15.07
C TYR A 56 13.24 5.23 -16.23
N ASP A 57 13.35 4.06 -16.83
CA ASP A 57 14.24 3.76 -17.97
C ASP A 57 15.76 3.95 -17.70
N ARG A 58 16.16 4.06 -16.42
CA ARG A 58 17.57 4.14 -15.99
C ARG A 58 18.13 2.80 -15.54
N LYS A 59 17.26 1.82 -15.25
CA LYS A 59 17.65 0.44 -14.88
C LYS A 59 16.55 -0.55 -15.21
N GLY A 60 16.82 -1.52 -16.09
CA GLY A 60 15.80 -2.46 -16.56
C GLY A 60 14.97 -1.86 -17.68
N THR A 61 13.64 -2.04 -17.65
CA THR A 61 12.74 -1.47 -18.67
C THR A 61 11.77 -0.50 -18.03
N ALA A 62 11.41 0.56 -18.76
CA ALA A 62 10.35 1.50 -18.36
C ALA A 62 9.06 0.79 -17.92
N ARG A 63 8.61 -0.23 -18.66
CA ARG A 63 7.37 -0.98 -18.34
C ARG A 63 7.44 -1.66 -16.97
N LYS A 64 8.59 -2.26 -16.60
CA LYS A 64 8.75 -2.88 -15.27
C LYS A 64 8.70 -1.87 -14.13
N ASP A 65 9.15 -0.64 -14.37
CA ASP A 65 9.07 0.42 -13.38
C ASP A 65 7.63 0.96 -13.26
N ILE A 66 6.92 1.12 -14.38
CA ILE A 66 5.49 1.50 -14.38
C ILE A 66 4.64 0.48 -13.61
N ILE A 67 4.80 -0.83 -13.88
CA ILE A 67 4.03 -1.87 -13.17
C ILE A 67 4.30 -1.83 -11.66
N LYS A 68 5.55 -1.56 -11.25
CA LYS A 68 5.88 -1.41 -9.83
C LYS A 68 5.27 -0.15 -9.23
N ILE A 69 5.25 0.97 -9.96
CA ILE A 69 4.55 2.18 -9.53
C ILE A 69 3.07 1.87 -9.26
N ILE A 70 2.38 1.19 -10.19
CA ILE A 70 0.98 0.81 -10.01
C ILE A 70 0.82 -0.12 -8.80
N HIS A 71 1.68 -1.13 -8.65
CA HIS A 71 1.65 -2.03 -7.49
C HIS A 71 1.75 -1.27 -6.16
N TYR A 72 2.71 -0.36 -6.02
CA TYR A 72 2.85 0.44 -4.80
C TYR A 72 1.74 1.47 -4.63
N ALA A 73 1.10 1.94 -5.71
CA ALA A 73 -0.10 2.78 -5.63
C ALA A 73 -1.33 2.00 -5.12
N VAL A 74 -1.47 0.72 -5.49
CA VAL A 74 -2.52 -0.17 -4.94
C VAL A 74 -2.31 -0.39 -3.45
N LEU A 75 -1.08 -0.69 -3.02
CA LEU A 75 -0.74 -0.80 -1.59
C LEU A 75 -0.93 0.55 -0.86
N LEU A 76 -0.55 1.64 -1.54
CA LEU A 76 -0.96 3.03 -1.35
C LEU A 76 -2.37 3.15 -0.77
N CYS A 77 -3.32 2.86 -1.65
CA CYS A 77 -4.74 2.96 -1.40
C CYS A 77 -5.14 2.13 -0.18
N HIS A 78 -4.68 0.87 -0.10
CA HIS A 78 -5.02 -0.02 1.00
C HIS A 78 -4.63 0.54 2.38
N PHE A 79 -3.38 0.98 2.54
CA PHE A 79 -2.91 1.49 3.83
C PHE A 79 -3.54 2.84 4.18
N ASN A 80 -3.76 3.71 3.19
CA ASN A 80 -4.49 4.95 3.37
C ASN A 80 -5.93 4.71 3.88
N ASP A 81 -6.65 3.78 3.25
CA ASP A 81 -8.03 3.47 3.62
C ASP A 81 -8.10 2.82 5.01
N LYS A 82 -7.13 1.96 5.32
CA LYS A 82 -6.97 1.36 6.66
C LYS A 82 -6.73 2.43 7.72
N ALA A 83 -5.84 3.39 7.47
CA ALA A 83 -5.56 4.49 8.40
C ALA A 83 -6.80 5.38 8.58
N ALA A 84 -7.49 5.72 7.50
CA ALA A 84 -8.73 6.51 7.55
C ALA A 84 -9.84 5.81 8.36
N ALA A 85 -10.01 4.50 8.18
CA ALA A 85 -10.98 3.71 8.95
C ALA A 85 -10.63 3.66 10.45
N ALA A 86 -9.34 3.52 10.80
CA ALA A 86 -8.89 3.55 12.19
C ALA A 86 -9.19 4.91 12.86
N MET A 87 -8.89 6.02 12.17
CA MET A 87 -9.21 7.37 12.67
C MET A 87 -10.71 7.60 12.86
N ALA A 88 -11.54 7.13 11.93
CA ALA A 88 -13.00 7.23 12.04
C ALA A 88 -13.54 6.48 13.26
N SER A 89 -12.93 5.35 13.62
CA SER A 89 -13.33 4.57 14.81
C SER A 89 -12.93 5.23 16.14
N ASP A 90 -11.83 5.99 16.17
CA ASP A 90 -11.30 6.62 17.39
C ASP A 90 -12.05 7.92 17.75
N THR A 91 -12.61 8.60 16.76
CA THR A 91 -13.34 9.88 16.93
C THR A 91 -14.66 9.73 17.72
N GLY A 92 -15.16 8.50 17.92
CA GLY A 92 -16.36 8.21 18.71
C GLY A 92 -16.15 8.01 20.21
N SER A 93 -14.90 7.99 20.71
CA SER A 93 -14.60 7.56 22.09
C SER A 93 -14.32 8.68 23.11
N THR A 94 -14.36 9.96 22.73
CA THR A 94 -14.01 11.08 23.63
C THR A 94 -15.22 11.84 24.15
N ALA A 95 -16.08 11.16 24.90
CA ALA A 95 -17.00 11.81 25.84
C ALA A 95 -16.56 11.50 27.29
N PHE A 96 -15.37 11.99 27.69
CA PHE A 96 -15.03 12.09 29.10
C PHE A 96 -15.85 13.23 29.71
N THR A 97 -17.07 12.91 30.15
CA THR A 97 -17.79 13.77 31.09
C THR A 97 -17.11 13.63 32.44
N VAL A 98 -16.28 14.61 32.78
CA VAL A 98 -15.77 14.74 34.15
C VAL A 98 -16.92 15.30 34.98
N ASP A 99 -17.56 14.44 35.77
CA ASP A 99 -18.54 14.85 36.77
C ASP A 99 -17.81 15.56 37.90
N TYR A 100 -18.03 16.87 38.03
CA TYR A 100 -17.35 17.73 38.99
C TYR A 100 -18.04 17.81 40.36
N ASP A 101 -19.16 17.10 40.57
CA ASP A 101 -19.96 17.20 41.79
C ASP A 101 -19.97 15.88 42.60
N LYS A 102 -18.85 15.53 43.26
CA LYS A 102 -18.82 14.68 44.47
C LYS A 102 -17.69 15.07 45.43
#